data_AF-A0A0W0R3P1-F1
#
_entry.id   AF-A0A0W0R3P1-F1
#
_cell.length_a   1.000
_cell.length_b   1.000
_cell.length_c   1.000
_cell.angle_alpha   90.00
_cell.angle_beta   90.00
_cell.angle_gamma   90.00
#
_symmetry.space_group_name_H-M   'P 1'
#
loop_
_entity.id
_entity.type
_entity.pdbx_description
1 polymer ?
#
loop_
_entity_poly.entity_id
_entity_poly.type
_entity_poly.pdbx_seq_one_letter_code
_entity_poly.pdbx_strand_id
1 'polypeptide(L)'
;MSTPDNEFLYQAAVEWIKKNPDTTGLSSKDKDAFLSFKTLSPEDKGELLLTLLKTTGLAEKIKPALPYLTFDLQGIPQELYLEIAAQLENESHRSHLVSVSKNMHSFIQTSRLQDKFLQHVAYGEQGKAEKLFTEVYQGKTEKIQEALRHQGTFTDYSGRTFQCSAYEYAYWAKDTHMCRMLERHMDDATKKEMLARVNKIEHTGLSYTQDGVDYCTHHFDMTPLIQALQFYVDNYNAWSTAHNQDALKAAWMNVGLAQRDVPAHVAQEYCRPDRSFHPCPLFNEPVLPRILTFYNWLTKRDKPWFPLISNSGLGFDFALMRWGKREGPEPCGPWVNGIGAAHDLAAVSRLDAVRTADLTLSWKHLNSPAISHGVSILNFSV
;
A
#
# COMPACT_ATOMS: atom_id res chain seq x y z
N MET A 1 29.18 -15.81 -17.82
CA MET A 1 30.09 -16.16 -18.93
C MET A 1 29.25 -16.76 -20.04
N SER A 2 29.25 -16.19 -21.24
CA SER A 2 28.68 -16.85 -22.42
C SER A 2 29.43 -18.17 -22.62
N THR A 3 28.71 -19.28 -22.79
CA THR A 3 29.37 -20.54 -23.12
C THR A 3 30.02 -20.43 -24.50
N PRO A 4 31.15 -21.12 -24.77
CA PRO A 4 31.77 -21.15 -26.09
C PRO A 4 30.78 -21.50 -27.22
N ASP A 5 29.78 -22.32 -26.89
CA ASP A 5 28.71 -22.73 -27.81
C ASP A 5 27.81 -21.56 -28.24
N ASN A 6 27.53 -20.61 -27.34
CA ASN A 6 26.66 -19.47 -27.66
C ASN A 6 27.35 -18.46 -28.60
N GLU A 7 28.66 -18.24 -28.43
CA GLU A 7 29.41 -17.37 -29.33
C GLU A 7 29.50 -17.97 -30.74
N PHE A 8 29.66 -19.28 -30.85
CA PHE A 8 29.65 -19.97 -32.13
C PHE A 8 28.31 -19.80 -32.86
N LEU A 9 27.18 -19.93 -32.15
CA LEU A 9 25.85 -19.72 -32.72
C LEU A 9 25.62 -18.28 -33.18
N TYR A 10 26.13 -17.29 -32.44
CA TYR A 10 26.10 -15.90 -32.88
C TYR A 10 26.93 -15.67 -34.14
N GLN A 11 28.15 -16.20 -34.21
CA GLN A 11 28.98 -16.08 -35.42
C GLN A 11 28.33 -16.74 -36.64
N ALA A 12 27.68 -17.90 -36.45
CA ALA A 12 26.93 -18.56 -37.52
C ALA A 12 25.77 -17.68 -38.03
N ALA A 13 25.04 -16.99 -37.13
CA ALA A 13 23.99 -16.06 -37.51
C ALA A 13 24.52 -14.82 -38.24
N VAL A 14 25.64 -14.25 -37.77
CA VAL A 14 26.33 -13.11 -38.42
C VAL A 14 26.72 -13.48 -39.86
N GLU A 15 27.37 -14.63 -40.05
CA GLU A 15 27.77 -15.08 -41.39
C GLU A 15 26.57 -15.38 -42.28
N TRP A 16 25.47 -15.86 -41.71
CA TRP A 16 24.23 -16.06 -42.45
C TRP A 16 23.60 -14.74 -42.91
N ILE A 17 23.53 -13.72 -42.04
CA ILE A 17 22.99 -12.39 -42.40
C ILE A 17 23.82 -11.75 -43.52
N LYS A 18 25.15 -11.82 -43.45
CA LYS A 18 26.04 -11.31 -44.51
C LYS A 18 25.80 -11.98 -45.87
N LYS A 19 25.52 -13.29 -45.88
CA LYS A 19 25.26 -14.07 -47.10
C LYS A 19 23.84 -13.88 -47.65
N ASN A 20 22.92 -13.34 -46.86
CA ASN A 20 21.52 -13.19 -47.22
C ASN A 20 21.02 -11.77 -46.91
N PRO A 21 21.59 -10.74 -47.57
CA PRO A 21 21.29 -9.34 -47.26
C PRO A 21 19.81 -8.98 -47.49
N ASP A 22 19.14 -9.68 -48.42
CA ASP A 22 17.75 -9.43 -48.81
C ASP A 22 16.73 -10.23 -48.00
N THR A 23 17.16 -10.91 -46.91
CA THR A 23 16.25 -11.71 -46.08
C THR A 23 15.06 -10.89 -45.61
N THR A 24 13.86 -11.41 -45.85
CA THR A 24 12.59 -10.85 -45.38
C THR A 24 12.44 -11.08 -43.87
N GLY A 25 12.15 -10.02 -43.12
CA GLY A 25 11.87 -10.10 -41.67
C GLY A 25 12.65 -9.10 -40.81
N LEU A 26 13.84 -8.65 -41.23
CA LEU A 26 14.60 -7.61 -40.53
C LEU A 26 14.81 -6.38 -41.41
N SER A 27 14.66 -5.19 -40.83
CA SER A 27 15.00 -3.95 -41.53
C SER A 27 16.51 -3.87 -41.73
N SER A 28 16.97 -3.04 -42.68
CA SER A 28 18.41 -2.81 -42.88
C SER A 28 19.07 -2.27 -41.61
N LYS A 29 18.38 -1.40 -40.87
CA LYS A 29 18.86 -0.87 -39.58
C LYS A 29 19.10 -1.99 -38.56
N ASP A 30 18.16 -2.94 -38.45
CA ASP A 30 18.27 -4.03 -37.48
C ASP A 30 19.36 -5.04 -37.88
N LYS A 31 19.56 -5.26 -39.19
CA LYS A 31 20.66 -6.09 -39.71
C LYS A 31 22.01 -5.46 -39.37
N ASP A 32 22.17 -4.16 -39.60
CA ASP A 32 23.40 -3.44 -39.29
C ASP A 32 23.68 -3.44 -37.77
N ALA A 33 22.63 -3.23 -36.97
CA ALA A 33 22.71 -3.34 -35.51
C ALA A 33 23.10 -4.76 -35.06
N PHE A 34 22.53 -5.80 -35.67
CA PHE A 34 22.90 -7.20 -35.37
C PHE A 34 24.36 -7.49 -35.71
N LEU A 35 24.83 -7.06 -36.88
CA LEU A 35 26.22 -7.27 -37.30
C LEU A 35 27.23 -6.52 -36.42
N SER A 36 26.82 -5.36 -35.89
CA SER A 36 27.63 -4.52 -35.00
C SER A 36 27.33 -4.73 -33.51
N PHE A 37 26.61 -5.80 -33.14
CA PHE A 37 26.09 -5.99 -31.78
C PHE A 37 27.16 -5.83 -30.69
N LYS A 38 28.38 -6.34 -30.91
CA LYS A 38 29.49 -6.24 -29.93
C LYS A 38 29.90 -4.80 -29.62
N THR A 39 29.71 -3.88 -30.57
CA THR A 39 30.11 -2.46 -30.46
C THR A 39 28.94 -1.51 -30.17
N LEU A 40 27.71 -2.01 -30.17
CA LEU A 40 26.53 -1.22 -29.83
C LEU A 40 26.56 -0.72 -28.38
N SER A 41 25.96 0.45 -28.16
CA SER A 41 25.63 0.93 -26.81
C SER A 41 24.68 -0.06 -26.11
N PRO A 42 24.65 -0.09 -24.77
CA PRO A 42 23.68 -0.91 -24.04
C PRO A 42 22.22 -0.64 -24.46
N GLU A 43 21.85 0.62 -24.68
CA GLU A 43 20.51 1.01 -25.12
C GLU A 43 20.16 0.43 -26.51
N ASP A 44 21.07 0.57 -27.48
CA ASP A 44 20.87 0.07 -28.85
C ASP A 44 20.82 -1.47 -28.89
N LYS A 45 21.57 -2.15 -28.01
CA LYS A 45 21.47 -3.61 -27.84
C LYS A 45 20.09 -4.02 -27.34
N GLY A 46 19.55 -3.26 -26.39
CA GLY A 46 18.21 -3.46 -25.82
C GLY A 46 17.11 -3.29 -26.86
N GLU A 47 17.17 -2.23 -27.67
CA GLU A 47 16.22 -1.99 -28.76
C GLU A 47 16.26 -3.10 -29.81
N LEU A 48 17.47 -3.49 -30.25
CA LEU A 48 17.63 -4.57 -31.21
C LEU A 48 17.03 -5.88 -30.69
N LEU A 49 17.31 -6.25 -29.43
CA LEU A 49 16.73 -7.44 -28.80
C LEU A 49 15.20 -7.41 -28.80
N LEU A 50 14.61 -6.28 -28.45
CA LEU A 50 13.16 -6.10 -28.45
C LEU A 50 12.58 -6.27 -29.86
N THR A 51 13.23 -5.69 -30.88
CA THR A 51 12.83 -5.84 -32.27
C THR A 51 12.92 -7.30 -32.74
N LEU A 52 14.02 -7.99 -32.42
CA LEU A 52 14.20 -9.40 -32.77
C LEU A 52 13.13 -10.31 -32.13
N LEU A 53 12.76 -10.05 -30.87
CA LEU A 53 11.73 -10.82 -30.15
C LEU A 53 10.33 -10.57 -30.70
N LYS A 54 10.04 -9.36 -31.19
CA LYS A 54 8.73 -8.96 -31.76
C LYS A 54 8.59 -9.32 -33.23
N THR A 55 9.69 -9.61 -33.93
CA THR A 55 9.70 -9.91 -35.36
C THR A 55 9.09 -11.29 -35.63
N THR A 56 7.90 -11.31 -36.23
CA THR A 56 7.28 -12.55 -36.73
C THR A 56 8.03 -13.05 -37.97
N GLY A 57 8.38 -14.33 -38.03
CA GLY A 57 9.08 -14.92 -39.18
C GLY A 57 10.61 -14.74 -39.14
N LEU A 58 11.20 -14.45 -37.98
CA LEU A 58 12.64 -14.43 -37.81
C LEU A 58 13.28 -15.73 -38.32
N ALA A 59 14.32 -15.62 -39.14
CA ALA A 59 14.94 -16.79 -39.77
C ALA A 59 15.43 -17.81 -38.73
N GLU A 60 15.21 -19.10 -39.01
CA GLU A 60 15.62 -20.22 -38.13
C GLU A 60 17.14 -20.26 -37.85
N LYS A 61 17.94 -19.57 -38.67
CA LYS A 61 19.39 -19.45 -38.45
C LYS A 61 19.78 -18.32 -37.49
N ILE A 62 18.87 -17.40 -37.18
CA ILE A 62 19.09 -16.29 -36.24
C ILE A 62 18.59 -16.66 -34.84
N LYS A 63 17.49 -17.41 -34.73
CA LYS A 63 16.91 -17.82 -33.43
C LYS A 63 17.93 -18.47 -32.47
N PRO A 64 18.83 -19.37 -32.91
CA PRO A 64 19.81 -19.99 -32.02
C PRO A 64 20.85 -19.01 -31.44
N ALA A 65 21.00 -17.82 -32.03
CA ALA A 65 21.91 -16.79 -31.52
C ALA A 65 21.27 -15.92 -30.41
N LEU A 66 19.94 -15.96 -30.23
CA LEU A 66 19.26 -15.16 -29.21
C LEU A 66 19.84 -15.35 -27.79
N PRO A 67 20.19 -16.56 -27.33
CA PRO A 67 20.82 -16.77 -26.02
C PRO A 67 22.17 -16.05 -25.83
N TYR A 68 22.91 -15.80 -26.92
CA TYR A 68 24.14 -15.02 -26.87
C TYR A 68 23.84 -13.52 -26.72
N LEU A 69 22.81 -13.04 -27.42
CA LEU A 69 22.39 -11.65 -27.39
C LEU A 69 21.73 -11.27 -26.06
N THR A 70 21.03 -12.20 -25.40
CA THR A 70 20.38 -12.00 -24.10
C THR A 70 21.32 -12.13 -22.90
N PHE A 71 22.58 -12.52 -23.10
CA PHE A 71 23.53 -12.76 -22.02
C PHE A 71 23.94 -11.47 -21.28
N ASP A 72 23.85 -10.32 -21.94
CA ASP A 72 24.05 -9.03 -21.30
C ASP A 72 22.72 -8.47 -20.76
N LEU A 73 22.26 -9.07 -19.66
CA LEU A 73 21.12 -8.59 -18.88
C LEU A 73 21.32 -7.16 -18.35
N GLN A 74 22.46 -6.49 -18.56
CA GLN A 74 22.70 -5.15 -18.04
C GLN A 74 22.13 -4.03 -18.93
N GLY A 75 21.87 -4.30 -20.21
CA GLY A 75 21.37 -3.33 -21.19
C GLY A 75 19.91 -3.51 -21.62
N ILE A 76 19.13 -4.33 -20.89
CA ILE A 76 17.74 -4.58 -21.25
C ILE A 76 16.86 -3.41 -20.74
N PRO A 77 15.93 -2.87 -21.56
CA PRO A 77 14.98 -1.84 -21.16
C PRO A 77 14.14 -2.22 -19.95
N GLN A 78 13.73 -1.24 -19.14
CA GLN A 78 13.03 -1.46 -17.88
C GLN A 78 11.69 -2.20 -18.05
N GLU A 79 11.02 -1.96 -19.17
CA GLU A 79 9.73 -2.54 -19.53
C GLU A 79 9.82 -4.05 -19.75
N LEU A 80 10.97 -4.55 -20.24
CA LEU A 80 11.21 -5.98 -20.44
C LEU A 80 11.45 -6.71 -19.12
N TYR A 81 12.00 -6.05 -18.09
CA TYR A 81 12.08 -6.67 -16.76
C TYR A 81 10.70 -6.83 -16.12
N LEU A 82 9.78 -5.89 -16.34
CA LEU A 82 8.40 -5.99 -15.87
C LEU A 82 7.69 -7.16 -16.54
N GLU A 83 7.82 -7.31 -17.86
CA GLU A 83 7.24 -8.43 -18.60
C GLU A 83 7.84 -9.76 -18.11
N ILE A 84 9.16 -9.87 -18.00
CA ILE A 84 9.81 -11.09 -17.50
C ILE A 84 9.39 -11.40 -16.06
N ALA A 85 9.30 -10.41 -15.17
CA ALA A 85 8.90 -10.62 -13.79
C ALA A 85 7.41 -10.96 -13.64
N ALA A 86 6.54 -10.44 -14.52
CA ALA A 86 5.11 -10.74 -14.55
C ALA A 86 4.84 -12.17 -15.05
N GLN A 87 5.65 -12.67 -16.00
CA GLN A 87 5.57 -14.06 -16.49
C GLN A 87 6.10 -15.10 -15.49
N LEU A 88 6.77 -14.65 -14.40
CA LEU A 88 7.25 -15.52 -13.34
C LEU A 88 6.25 -15.56 -12.19
N GLU A 89 5.28 -16.47 -12.29
CA GLU A 89 4.24 -16.72 -11.29
C GLU A 89 4.80 -17.26 -9.95
N ASN A 90 6.00 -17.86 -9.99
CA ASN A 90 6.60 -18.53 -8.83
C ASN A 90 7.65 -17.64 -8.13
N GLU A 91 7.43 -17.42 -6.83
CA GLU A 91 8.33 -16.69 -5.92
C GLU A 91 9.76 -17.28 -5.85
N SER A 92 9.91 -18.60 -5.99
CA SER A 92 11.21 -19.25 -6.09
C SER A 92 11.92 -18.87 -7.40
N HIS A 93 11.22 -18.82 -8.53
CA HIS A 93 11.81 -18.44 -9.81
C HIS A 93 12.23 -16.97 -9.81
N ARG A 94 11.43 -16.08 -9.22
CA ARG A 94 11.81 -14.69 -8.98
C ARG A 94 13.07 -14.58 -8.11
N SER A 95 13.19 -15.39 -7.07
CA SER A 95 14.35 -15.40 -6.18
C SER A 95 15.63 -15.90 -6.87
N HIS A 96 15.52 -16.89 -7.76
CA HIS A 96 16.64 -17.33 -8.60
C HIS A 96 17.01 -16.28 -9.65
N LEU A 97 16.03 -15.57 -10.21
CA LEU A 97 16.29 -14.50 -11.18
C LEU A 97 17.01 -13.30 -10.55
N VAL A 98 16.66 -12.99 -9.30
CA VAL A 98 17.33 -11.99 -8.45
C VAL A 98 18.77 -12.38 -8.14
N SER A 99 19.08 -13.66 -7.97
CA SER A 99 20.45 -14.09 -7.63
C SER A 99 21.43 -14.08 -8.81
N VAL A 100 20.93 -14.08 -10.05
CA VAL A 100 21.77 -14.14 -11.27
C VAL A 100 22.09 -12.77 -11.88
N SER A 101 21.37 -11.70 -11.54
CA SER A 101 21.58 -10.37 -12.13
C SER A 101 21.42 -9.25 -11.10
N LYS A 102 22.44 -8.37 -11.00
CA LYS A 102 22.41 -7.20 -10.09
C LYS A 102 21.33 -6.18 -10.46
N ASN A 103 21.06 -5.99 -11.76
CA ASN A 103 20.00 -5.09 -12.21
C ASN A 103 18.62 -5.68 -11.93
N MET A 104 18.46 -6.98 -12.19
CA MET A 104 17.22 -7.70 -11.86
C MET A 104 16.97 -7.75 -10.36
N HIS A 105 18.03 -7.92 -9.57
CA HIS A 105 18.01 -7.82 -8.11
C HIS A 105 17.54 -6.44 -7.67
N SER A 106 18.21 -5.38 -8.14
CA SER A 106 17.85 -4.01 -7.79
C SER A 106 16.40 -3.70 -8.17
N PHE A 107 15.96 -4.15 -9.34
CA PHE A 107 14.62 -3.88 -9.86
C PHE A 107 13.51 -4.64 -9.11
N ILE A 108 13.60 -5.97 -9.05
CA ILE A 108 12.62 -6.83 -8.36
C ILE A 108 12.60 -6.53 -6.86
N GLN A 109 13.74 -6.16 -6.27
CA GLN A 109 13.76 -5.72 -4.87
C GLN A 109 13.10 -4.36 -4.69
N THR A 110 13.27 -3.42 -5.63
CA THR A 110 12.61 -2.10 -5.56
C THR A 110 11.09 -2.23 -5.65
N SER A 111 10.56 -3.00 -6.60
CA SER A 111 9.10 -3.23 -6.69
C SER A 111 8.55 -3.91 -5.44
N ARG A 112 9.21 -4.95 -4.95
CA ARG A 112 8.84 -5.62 -3.69
C ARG A 112 8.88 -4.69 -2.47
N LEU A 113 9.80 -3.73 -2.44
CA LEU A 113 9.88 -2.75 -1.35
C LEU A 113 8.75 -1.73 -1.43
N GLN A 114 8.39 -1.28 -2.64
CA GLN A 114 7.27 -0.38 -2.87
C GLN A 114 5.93 -1.06 -2.51
N ASP A 115 5.72 -2.30 -2.94
CA ASP A 115 4.52 -3.09 -2.59
C ASP A 115 4.40 -3.30 -1.06
N LYS A 116 5.52 -3.63 -0.40
CA LYS A 116 5.55 -3.75 1.07
C LYS A 116 5.28 -2.43 1.76
N PHE A 117 5.76 -1.32 1.21
CA PHE A 117 5.48 0.01 1.75
C PHE A 117 3.99 0.35 1.67
N LEU A 118 3.35 0.09 0.53
CA LEU A 118 1.89 0.23 0.39
C LEU A 118 1.16 -0.63 1.43
N GLN A 119 1.58 -1.89 1.61
CA GLN A 119 0.99 -2.79 2.61
C GLN A 119 1.20 -2.29 4.05
N HIS A 120 2.39 -1.80 4.40
CA HIS A 120 2.64 -1.21 5.73
C HIS A 120 1.73 -0.02 5.99
N VAL A 121 1.48 0.82 4.98
CA VAL A 121 0.52 1.92 5.08
C VAL A 121 -0.91 1.41 5.25
N ALA A 122 -1.32 0.43 4.44
CA ALA A 122 -2.62 -0.23 4.53
C ALA A 122 -2.92 -0.79 5.93
N TYR A 123 -1.90 -1.39 6.54
CA TYR A 123 -1.97 -2.02 7.86
C TYR A 123 -1.75 -1.04 9.02
N GLY A 124 -1.61 0.25 8.73
CA GLY A 124 -1.39 1.29 9.75
C GLY A 124 -0.04 1.15 10.46
N GLU A 125 0.94 0.48 9.86
CA GLU A 125 2.28 0.25 10.41
C GLU A 125 3.20 1.44 10.14
N GLN A 126 2.79 2.64 10.58
CA GLN A 126 3.46 3.91 10.26
C GLN A 126 4.97 3.88 10.48
N GLY A 127 5.44 3.31 11.59
CA GLY A 127 6.87 3.21 11.87
C GLY A 127 7.62 2.30 10.89
N LYS A 128 7.01 1.20 10.43
CA LYS A 128 7.62 0.34 9.40
C LYS A 128 7.62 1.01 8.02
N ALA A 129 6.55 1.74 7.70
CA ALA A 129 6.47 2.53 6.47
C ALA A 129 7.55 3.63 6.45
N GLU A 130 7.69 4.39 7.54
CA GLU A 130 8.65 5.51 7.62
C GLU A 130 10.11 5.04 7.57
N LYS A 131 10.41 3.83 8.06
CA LYS A 131 11.76 3.22 7.94
C LYS A 131 12.24 3.07 6.50
N LEU A 132 11.32 2.93 5.53
CA LEU A 132 11.71 2.96 4.12
C LEU A 132 12.45 4.25 3.78
N PHE A 133 12.01 5.38 4.33
CA PHE A 133 12.60 6.70 4.06
C PHE A 133 13.81 6.97 4.95
N THR A 134 13.70 6.67 6.25
CA THR A 134 14.72 7.06 7.24
C THR A 134 15.91 6.11 7.32
N GLU A 135 15.74 4.84 6.95
CA GLU A 135 16.79 3.82 7.01
C GLU A 135 17.19 3.33 5.60
N VAL A 136 16.23 2.89 4.78
CA VAL A 136 16.54 2.23 3.49
C VAL A 136 16.91 3.22 2.39
N TYR A 137 16.15 4.30 2.27
CA TYR A 137 16.37 5.39 1.31
C TYR A 137 16.99 6.63 1.94
N GLN A 138 17.67 6.47 3.06
CA GLN A 138 18.35 7.57 3.73
C GLN A 138 19.29 8.31 2.77
N GLY A 139 19.08 9.62 2.62
CA GLY A 139 19.85 10.48 1.70
C GLY A 139 19.53 10.30 0.21
N LYS A 140 18.57 9.44 -0.16
CA LYS A 140 18.17 9.16 -1.54
C LYS A 140 16.83 9.81 -1.86
N THR A 141 16.82 11.14 -1.95
CA THR A 141 15.60 11.93 -2.15
C THR A 141 14.76 11.45 -3.33
N GLU A 142 15.38 11.14 -4.47
CA GLU A 142 14.68 10.65 -5.66
C GLU A 142 13.93 9.33 -5.40
N LYS A 143 14.53 8.40 -4.65
CA LYS A 143 13.90 7.12 -4.29
C LYS A 143 12.73 7.31 -3.32
N ILE A 144 12.83 8.28 -2.41
CA ILE A 144 11.73 8.65 -1.52
C ILE A 144 10.55 9.19 -2.35
N GLN A 145 10.80 10.14 -3.26
CA GLN A 145 9.74 10.68 -4.12
C GLN A 145 9.16 9.63 -5.09
N GLU A 146 9.98 8.71 -5.59
CA GLU A 146 9.53 7.57 -6.39
C GLU A 146 8.55 6.69 -5.59
N ALA A 147 8.91 6.32 -4.36
CA ALA A 147 8.05 5.51 -3.49
C ALA A 147 6.76 6.22 -3.08
N LEU A 148 6.79 7.53 -2.83
CA LEU A 148 5.60 8.32 -2.48
C LEU A 148 4.62 8.45 -3.66
N ARG A 149 5.13 8.50 -4.91
CA ARG A 149 4.32 8.60 -6.12
C ARG A 149 3.86 7.25 -6.66
N HIS A 150 4.56 6.18 -6.29
CA HIS A 150 4.26 4.82 -6.72
C HIS A 150 2.81 4.45 -6.41
N GLN A 151 2.13 3.91 -7.41
CA GLN A 151 0.80 3.29 -7.27
C GLN A 151 0.95 1.81 -7.50
N GLY A 152 0.33 1.01 -6.64
CA GLY A 152 0.39 -0.44 -6.71
C GLY A 152 -0.86 -1.06 -6.12
N THR A 153 -0.96 -2.38 -6.22
CA THR A 153 -2.11 -3.14 -5.74
C THR A 153 -1.84 -3.73 -4.37
N PHE A 154 -2.74 -3.50 -3.42
CA PHE A 154 -2.63 -4.06 -2.07
C PHE A 154 -4.00 -4.22 -1.43
N THR A 155 -4.07 -5.10 -0.43
CA THR A 155 -5.29 -5.38 0.33
C THR A 155 -5.09 -4.95 1.78
N ASP A 156 -6.07 -4.26 2.35
CA ASP A 156 -6.07 -3.91 3.78
C ASP A 156 -6.59 -5.06 4.66
N TYR A 157 -6.65 -4.85 5.98
CA TYR A 157 -7.12 -5.88 6.90
C TYR A 157 -8.61 -6.23 6.79
N SER A 158 -9.42 -5.35 6.20
CA SER A 158 -10.85 -5.55 6.00
C SER A 158 -11.16 -6.25 4.67
N GLY A 159 -10.13 -6.62 3.91
CA GLY A 159 -10.27 -7.33 2.64
C GLY A 159 -10.51 -6.41 1.45
N ARG A 160 -10.36 -5.08 1.62
CA ARG A 160 -10.48 -4.12 0.52
C ARG A 160 -9.20 -4.07 -0.28
N THR A 161 -9.28 -4.30 -1.58
CA THR A 161 -8.14 -4.27 -2.50
C THR A 161 -8.16 -2.98 -3.31
N PHE A 162 -7.10 -2.20 -3.18
CA PHE A 162 -6.91 -0.91 -3.84
C PHE A 162 -5.84 -1.00 -4.91
N GLN A 163 -5.91 -0.11 -5.91
CA GLN A 163 -4.82 0.19 -6.83
C GLN A 163 -4.54 1.69 -6.79
N CYS A 164 -3.70 2.11 -5.84
CA CYS A 164 -3.40 3.53 -5.60
C CYS A 164 -2.06 3.71 -4.89
N SER A 165 -1.68 4.95 -4.61
CA SER A 165 -0.52 5.26 -3.78
C SER A 165 -0.84 5.17 -2.29
N ALA A 166 0.22 5.07 -1.48
CA ALA A 166 0.13 5.10 -0.03
C ALA A 166 -0.64 6.32 0.49
N TYR A 167 -0.42 7.49 -0.10
CA TYR A 167 -1.07 8.73 0.34
C TYR A 167 -2.55 8.76 -0.02
N GLU A 168 -2.92 8.31 -1.22
CA GLU A 168 -4.34 8.20 -1.65
C GLU A 168 -5.14 7.31 -0.70
N TYR A 169 -4.60 6.14 -0.32
CA TYR A 169 -5.25 5.27 0.66
C TYR A 169 -5.29 5.89 2.05
N ALA A 170 -4.19 6.46 2.56
CA ALA A 170 -4.18 7.07 3.88
C ALA A 170 -5.20 8.22 3.97
N TYR A 171 -5.32 9.02 2.91
CA TYR A 171 -6.29 10.09 2.77
C TYR A 171 -7.73 9.55 2.77
N TRP A 172 -8.03 8.58 1.89
CA TRP A 172 -9.33 7.91 1.84
C TRP A 172 -9.71 7.29 3.18
N ALA A 173 -8.78 6.58 3.82
CA ALA A 173 -8.99 5.93 5.11
C ALA A 173 -9.14 6.93 6.27
N LYS A 174 -8.90 8.23 6.06
CA LYS A 174 -8.82 9.27 7.09
C LYS A 174 -7.71 9.05 8.14
N ASP A 175 -6.65 8.30 7.81
CA ASP A 175 -5.47 8.12 8.68
C ASP A 175 -4.56 9.36 8.60
N THR A 176 -5.00 10.43 9.25
CA THR A 176 -4.33 11.73 9.24
C THR A 176 -2.95 11.69 9.90
N HIS A 177 -2.67 10.73 10.79
CA HIS A 177 -1.31 10.52 11.32
C HIS A 177 -0.37 9.99 10.24
N MET A 178 -0.85 9.05 9.42
CA MET A 178 -0.10 8.53 8.28
C MET A 178 0.07 9.61 7.20
N CYS A 179 -0.98 10.37 6.88
CA CYS A 179 -0.89 11.50 5.94
C CYS A 179 0.20 12.48 6.35
N ARG A 180 0.19 12.96 7.60
CA ARG A 180 1.21 13.88 8.12
C ARG A 180 2.63 13.29 8.07
N MET A 181 2.79 11.99 8.28
CA MET A 181 4.10 11.33 8.16
C MET A 181 4.57 11.37 6.71
N LEU A 182 3.73 10.96 5.76
CA LEU A 182 4.05 10.96 4.34
C LEU A 182 4.35 12.38 3.80
N GLU A 183 3.53 13.36 4.18
CA GLU A 183 3.67 14.78 3.78
C GLU A 183 5.04 15.38 4.13
N ARG A 184 5.65 14.96 5.27
CA ARG A 184 6.97 15.46 5.70
C ARG A 184 8.11 15.05 4.76
N HIS A 185 7.91 13.97 4.02
CA HIS A 185 8.91 13.43 3.10
C HIS A 185 8.66 13.84 1.64
N MET A 186 7.57 14.55 1.35
CA MET A 186 7.23 15.01 -0.01
C MET A 186 7.95 16.32 -0.37
N ASP A 187 8.53 16.35 -1.57
CA ASP A 187 8.93 17.60 -2.21
C ASP A 187 7.73 18.33 -2.86
N ASP A 188 7.96 19.54 -3.37
CA ASP A 188 6.89 20.37 -3.95
C ASP A 188 6.25 19.74 -5.20
N ALA A 189 7.04 19.02 -6.00
CA ALA A 189 6.54 18.31 -7.18
C ALA A 189 5.59 17.18 -6.77
N THR A 190 5.98 16.39 -5.78
CA THR A 190 5.19 15.29 -5.23
C THR A 190 3.94 15.81 -4.52
N LYS A 191 4.04 16.90 -3.75
CA LYS A 191 2.86 17.54 -3.13
C LYS A 191 1.84 17.99 -4.18
N LYS A 192 2.29 18.63 -5.26
CA LYS A 192 1.42 19.08 -6.36
C LYS A 192 0.74 17.88 -7.05
N GLU A 193 1.48 16.79 -7.25
CA GLU A 193 0.91 15.57 -7.80
C GLU A 193 -0.11 14.92 -6.87
N MET A 194 0.20 14.80 -5.57
CA MET A 194 -0.72 14.27 -4.57
C MET A 194 -1.96 15.14 -4.42
N LEU A 195 -1.85 16.46 -4.51
CA LEU A 195 -2.98 17.39 -4.51
C LEU A 195 -3.93 17.10 -5.68
N ALA A 196 -3.40 16.87 -6.89
CA ALA A 196 -4.20 16.51 -8.04
C ALA A 196 -4.93 15.17 -7.84
N ARG A 197 -4.25 14.18 -7.26
CA ARG A 197 -4.84 12.86 -6.96
C ARG A 197 -5.92 12.95 -5.88
N VAL A 198 -5.70 13.70 -4.81
CA VAL A 198 -6.71 13.96 -3.78
C VAL A 198 -7.92 14.69 -4.35
N ASN A 199 -7.71 15.74 -5.15
CA ASN A 199 -8.83 16.45 -5.79
C ASN A 199 -9.65 15.52 -6.70
N LYS A 200 -9.01 14.53 -7.33
CA LYS A 200 -9.73 13.48 -8.07
C LYS A 200 -10.54 12.60 -7.13
N ILE A 201 -9.98 12.16 -6.00
CA ILE A 201 -10.74 11.40 -4.98
C ILE A 201 -11.96 12.18 -4.50
N GLU A 202 -11.82 13.49 -4.23
CA GLU A 202 -12.94 14.35 -3.82
C GLU A 202 -14.01 14.55 -4.91
N HIS A 203 -13.66 14.33 -6.19
CA HIS A 203 -14.59 14.49 -7.30
C HIS A 203 -15.26 13.19 -7.74
N THR A 204 -14.51 12.08 -7.74
CA THR A 204 -14.96 10.79 -8.31
C THR A 204 -14.93 9.64 -7.32
N GLY A 205 -14.32 9.81 -6.16
CA GLY A 205 -14.00 8.72 -5.23
C GLY A 205 -12.73 7.96 -5.58
N LEU A 206 -12.31 7.11 -4.64
CA LEU A 206 -11.26 6.12 -4.78
C LEU A 206 -11.91 4.74 -4.98
N SER A 207 -11.49 4.03 -6.04
CA SER A 207 -12.02 2.71 -6.36
C SER A 207 -11.30 1.60 -5.60
N TYR A 208 -12.06 0.60 -5.18
CA TYR A 208 -11.53 -0.62 -4.55
C TYR A 208 -12.50 -1.80 -4.76
N THR A 209 -12.01 -3.01 -4.55
CA THR A 209 -12.83 -4.22 -4.55
C THR A 209 -12.89 -4.85 -3.17
N GLN A 210 -14.04 -5.36 -2.77
CA GLN A 210 -14.22 -6.09 -1.50
C GLN A 210 -15.22 -7.22 -1.73
N ASP A 211 -14.84 -8.44 -1.37
CA ASP A 211 -15.65 -9.65 -1.61
C ASP A 211 -16.13 -9.82 -3.06
N GLY A 212 -15.30 -9.40 -4.02
CA GLY A 212 -15.60 -9.47 -5.46
C GLY A 212 -16.58 -8.39 -5.96
N VAL A 213 -16.95 -7.43 -5.12
CA VAL A 213 -17.80 -6.28 -5.49
C VAL A 213 -16.93 -5.03 -5.64
N ASP A 214 -17.17 -4.28 -6.71
CA ASP A 214 -16.49 -3.01 -6.98
C ASP A 214 -17.18 -1.85 -6.24
N TYR A 215 -16.37 -1.03 -5.59
CA TYR A 215 -16.80 0.18 -4.87
C TYR A 215 -16.03 1.39 -5.36
N CYS A 216 -16.63 2.57 -5.20
CA CYS A 216 -15.96 3.84 -5.43
C CYS A 216 -16.51 4.88 -4.45
N THR A 217 -15.72 5.25 -3.45
CA THR A 217 -16.15 6.17 -2.38
C THR A 217 -15.12 7.27 -2.15
N HIS A 218 -15.57 8.45 -1.72
CA HIS A 218 -14.68 9.58 -1.46
C HIS A 218 -13.76 9.32 -0.27
N HIS A 219 -14.30 8.72 0.79
CA HIS A 219 -13.61 8.45 2.03
C HIS A 219 -14.16 7.17 2.68
N PHE A 220 -13.45 6.64 3.66
CA PHE A 220 -13.98 5.63 4.55
C PHE A 220 -15.18 6.20 5.34
N ASP A 221 -16.27 5.45 5.31
CA ASP A 221 -17.53 5.81 5.95
C ASP A 221 -17.63 5.13 7.33
N MET A 222 -17.55 5.92 8.40
CA MET A 222 -17.76 5.42 9.77
C MET A 222 -19.25 5.26 10.12
N THR A 223 -20.16 5.70 9.25
CA THR A 223 -21.61 5.67 9.49
C THR A 223 -22.14 4.28 9.86
N PRO A 224 -21.73 3.16 9.24
CA PRO A 224 -22.20 1.84 9.64
C PRO A 224 -21.91 1.50 11.12
N LEU A 225 -20.72 1.83 11.61
CA LEU A 225 -20.36 1.62 13.02
C LEU A 225 -21.14 2.55 13.96
N ILE A 226 -21.26 3.82 13.58
CA ILE A 226 -22.03 4.82 14.34
C ILE A 226 -23.49 4.39 14.45
N GLN A 227 -24.11 3.96 13.34
CA GLN A 227 -25.49 3.50 13.31
C GLN A 227 -25.70 2.22 14.10
N ALA A 228 -24.78 1.26 14.04
CA ALA A 228 -24.87 0.04 14.85
C ALA A 228 -24.82 0.36 16.36
N LEU A 229 -23.92 1.25 16.78
CA LEU A 229 -23.82 1.70 18.17
C LEU A 229 -25.06 2.47 18.60
N GLN A 230 -25.55 3.41 17.77
CA GLN A 230 -26.76 4.18 18.02
C GLN A 230 -27.98 3.25 18.18
N PHE A 231 -28.15 2.30 17.27
CA PHE A 231 -29.23 1.33 17.32
C PHE A 231 -29.20 0.49 18.61
N TYR A 232 -28.01 0.06 19.05
CA TYR A 232 -27.86 -0.64 20.32
C TYR A 232 -28.27 0.25 21.51
N VAL A 233 -27.76 1.49 21.55
CA VAL A 233 -28.03 2.45 22.63
C VAL A 233 -29.52 2.79 22.75
N ASP A 234 -30.17 3.12 21.63
CA ASP A 234 -31.57 3.58 21.61
C ASP A 234 -32.54 2.50 22.11
N ASN A 235 -32.23 1.24 21.84
CA ASN A 235 -33.11 0.13 22.15
C ASN A 235 -32.73 -0.63 23.45
N TYR A 236 -31.55 -0.36 24.01
CA TYR A 236 -30.99 -1.10 25.15
C TYR A 236 -31.98 -1.20 26.33
N ASN A 237 -32.55 -0.08 26.76
CA ASN A 237 -33.44 -0.05 27.93
C ASN A 237 -34.71 -0.88 27.71
N ALA A 238 -35.28 -0.83 26.50
CA ALA A 238 -36.48 -1.58 26.16
C ALA A 238 -36.20 -3.09 26.17
N TRP A 239 -35.11 -3.52 25.54
CA TRP A 239 -34.73 -4.95 25.52
C TRP A 239 -34.30 -5.47 26.89
N SER A 240 -33.56 -4.67 27.66
CA SER A 240 -33.15 -5.01 29.02
C SER A 240 -34.37 -5.20 29.93
N THR A 241 -35.33 -4.27 29.90
CA THR A 241 -36.58 -4.35 30.67
C THR A 241 -37.44 -5.55 30.27
N ALA A 242 -37.50 -5.86 28.98
CA ALA A 242 -38.23 -7.01 28.45
C ALA A 242 -37.46 -8.35 28.58
N HIS A 243 -36.25 -8.34 29.14
CA HIS A 243 -35.34 -9.48 29.18
C HIS A 243 -35.07 -10.14 27.81
N ASN A 244 -35.09 -9.36 26.73
CA ASN A 244 -34.88 -9.83 25.36
C ASN A 244 -33.39 -9.97 25.03
N GLN A 245 -32.81 -11.10 25.45
CA GLN A 245 -31.37 -11.36 25.28
C GLN A 245 -30.93 -11.57 23.83
N ASP A 246 -31.82 -12.13 23.01
CA ASP A 246 -31.51 -12.37 21.60
C ASP A 246 -31.36 -11.06 20.84
N ALA A 247 -32.22 -10.06 21.12
CA ALA A 247 -32.12 -8.73 20.52
C ALA A 247 -30.85 -8.00 20.96
N LEU A 248 -30.50 -8.03 22.25
CA LEU A 248 -29.25 -7.46 22.76
C LEU A 248 -28.04 -8.10 22.07
N LYS A 249 -28.02 -9.43 21.98
CA LYS A 249 -26.93 -10.16 21.33
C LYS A 249 -26.82 -9.83 19.85
N ALA A 250 -27.92 -9.87 19.11
CA ALA A 250 -27.92 -9.57 17.68
C ALA A 250 -27.43 -8.14 17.40
N ALA A 251 -27.94 -7.16 18.13
CA ALA A 251 -27.53 -5.76 17.97
C ALA A 251 -26.04 -5.55 18.33
N TRP A 252 -25.55 -6.20 19.40
CA TRP A 252 -24.14 -6.10 19.78
C TRP A 252 -23.20 -6.77 18.76
N MET A 253 -23.60 -7.90 18.17
CA MET A 253 -22.81 -8.53 17.10
C MET A 253 -22.78 -7.67 15.84
N ASN A 254 -23.84 -6.93 15.52
CA ASN A 254 -23.81 -5.96 14.42
C ASN A 254 -22.79 -4.83 14.66
N VAL A 255 -22.61 -4.37 15.91
CA VAL A 255 -21.50 -3.46 16.26
C VAL A 255 -20.16 -4.11 15.95
N GLY A 256 -19.97 -5.36 16.38
CA GLY A 256 -18.74 -6.09 16.13
C GLY A 256 -18.46 -6.33 14.64
N LEU A 257 -19.48 -6.60 13.83
CA LEU A 257 -19.35 -6.72 12.37
C LEU A 257 -18.90 -5.39 11.75
N ALA A 258 -19.49 -4.27 12.16
CA ALA A 258 -19.06 -2.96 11.69
C ALA A 258 -17.63 -2.62 12.15
N GLN A 259 -17.21 -3.09 13.34
CA GLN A 259 -15.83 -2.96 13.82
C GLN A 259 -14.83 -3.75 12.97
N ARG A 260 -15.21 -4.89 12.38
CA ARG A 260 -14.30 -5.66 11.50
C ARG A 260 -13.90 -4.87 10.24
N ASP A 261 -14.77 -3.98 9.78
CA ASP A 261 -14.59 -3.27 8.51
C ASP A 261 -13.80 -1.96 8.64
N VAL A 262 -13.46 -1.54 9.86
CA VAL A 262 -12.74 -0.28 10.05
C VAL A 262 -11.28 -0.37 9.60
N PRO A 263 -10.70 0.70 9.03
CA PRO A 263 -9.28 0.78 8.74
C PRO A 263 -8.42 0.62 10.00
N ALA A 264 -7.19 0.17 9.81
CA ALA A 264 -6.26 -0.14 10.90
C ALA A 264 -6.12 0.99 11.94
N HIS A 265 -6.12 2.26 11.51
CA HIS A 265 -5.97 3.40 12.42
C HIS A 265 -7.16 3.57 13.39
N VAL A 266 -8.38 3.19 12.99
CA VAL A 266 -9.56 3.19 13.88
C VAL A 266 -9.46 2.05 14.88
N ALA A 267 -9.06 0.85 14.44
CA ALA A 267 -8.80 -0.28 15.33
C ALA A 267 -7.69 0.05 16.34
N GLN A 268 -6.65 0.78 15.92
CA GLN A 268 -5.60 1.28 16.81
C GLN A 268 -6.13 2.26 17.85
N GLU A 269 -7.12 3.08 17.50
CA GLU A 269 -7.80 3.91 18.49
C GLU A 269 -8.48 3.06 19.56
N TYR A 270 -9.14 1.96 19.19
CA TYR A 270 -9.66 1.01 20.18
C TYR A 270 -8.55 0.36 21.01
N CYS A 271 -7.50 -0.14 20.38
CA CYS A 271 -6.40 -0.92 20.99
C CYS A 271 -5.40 -0.09 21.82
N ARG A 272 -5.50 1.23 21.80
CA ARG A 272 -4.56 2.11 22.49
C ARG A 272 -4.60 1.85 24.02
N PRO A 273 -3.46 1.74 24.72
CA PRO A 273 -3.43 1.36 26.14
C PRO A 273 -3.55 2.55 27.11
N ASP A 274 -3.27 3.77 26.66
CA ASP A 274 -3.03 4.94 27.52
C ASP A 274 -4.28 5.81 27.79
N ARG A 275 -5.45 5.45 27.24
CA ARG A 275 -6.71 6.17 27.46
C ARG A 275 -7.94 5.28 27.30
N SER A 276 -9.10 5.80 27.69
CA SER A 276 -10.43 5.23 27.47
C SER A 276 -11.23 6.10 26.50
N PHE A 277 -12.41 5.63 26.06
CA PHE A 277 -13.36 6.49 25.32
C PHE A 277 -14.26 7.35 26.22
N HIS A 278 -14.15 7.18 27.54
CA HIS A 278 -14.75 8.06 28.53
C HIS A 278 -13.71 8.58 29.53
N PRO A 279 -13.57 9.91 29.72
CA PRO A 279 -14.27 10.98 28.99
C PRO A 279 -13.97 10.96 27.48
N CYS A 280 -14.89 11.49 26.66
CA CYS A 280 -14.75 11.47 25.19
C CYS A 280 -13.43 12.15 24.78
N PRO A 281 -12.52 11.45 24.08
CA PRO A 281 -11.24 12.03 23.75
C PRO A 281 -11.34 13.14 22.71
N LEU A 282 -10.34 14.03 22.70
CA LEU A 282 -10.26 15.11 21.72
C LEU A 282 -9.72 14.63 20.36
N PHE A 283 -9.00 13.51 20.33
CA PHE A 283 -8.36 12.92 19.14
C PHE A 283 -7.35 13.86 18.44
N ASN A 284 -6.74 14.76 19.20
CA ASN A 284 -5.78 15.75 18.71
C ASN A 284 -4.34 15.46 19.15
N GLU A 285 -4.08 14.25 19.63
CA GLU A 285 -2.73 13.85 20.03
C GLU A 285 -1.77 13.90 18.83
N PRO A 286 -0.47 14.19 19.04
CA PRO A 286 0.49 14.23 17.94
C PRO A 286 0.80 12.84 17.37
N VAL A 287 0.69 11.79 18.19
CA VAL A 287 1.08 10.42 17.87
C VAL A 287 -0.06 9.45 18.21
N LEU A 288 -0.35 8.53 17.29
CA LEU A 288 -1.21 7.38 17.49
C LEU A 288 -0.34 6.12 17.72
N PRO A 289 -0.40 5.47 18.89
CA PRO A 289 0.21 4.17 19.10
C PRO A 289 -0.32 3.16 18.07
N ARG A 290 0.56 2.63 17.22
CA ARG A 290 0.22 1.69 16.15
C ARG A 290 0.10 0.26 16.70
N ILE A 291 -0.76 0.07 17.69
CA ILE A 291 -1.01 -1.19 18.40
C ILE A 291 -2.35 -1.76 17.92
N LEU A 292 -2.37 -3.04 17.56
CA LEU A 292 -3.56 -3.76 17.09
C LEU A 292 -3.90 -4.96 17.98
N THR A 293 -3.46 -4.93 19.23
CA THR A 293 -3.77 -5.94 20.24
C THR A 293 -4.69 -5.34 21.29
N PHE A 294 -5.62 -6.15 21.78
CA PHE A 294 -6.51 -5.81 22.87
C PHE A 294 -6.49 -6.88 23.95
N TYR A 295 -6.75 -6.48 25.19
CA TYR A 295 -6.79 -7.41 26.30
C TYR A 295 -8.15 -8.12 26.35
N ASN A 296 -8.15 -9.44 26.19
CA ASN A 296 -9.36 -10.24 26.29
C ASN A 296 -9.55 -10.74 27.72
N TRP A 297 -10.43 -10.08 28.49
CA TRP A 297 -10.75 -10.42 29.88
C TRP A 297 -11.29 -11.83 30.09
N LEU A 298 -12.03 -12.38 29.12
CA LEU A 298 -12.55 -13.75 29.20
C LEU A 298 -11.40 -14.77 29.20
N THR A 299 -10.36 -14.49 28.41
CA THR A 299 -9.17 -15.36 28.29
C THR A 299 -7.98 -14.92 29.13
N LYS A 300 -8.05 -13.73 29.74
CA LYS A 300 -6.98 -13.02 30.45
C LYS A 300 -5.68 -12.90 29.64
N ARG A 301 -5.80 -12.65 28.33
CA ARG A 301 -4.67 -12.60 27.40
C ARG A 301 -4.88 -11.51 26.36
N ASP A 302 -3.78 -10.94 25.89
CA ASP A 302 -3.80 -10.10 24.71
C ASP A 302 -4.17 -10.92 23.47
N LYS A 303 -5.08 -10.37 22.67
CA LYS A 303 -5.55 -10.92 21.41
C LYS A 303 -5.35 -9.86 20.33
N PRO A 304 -4.93 -10.27 19.12
CA PRO A 304 -4.86 -9.34 18.02
C PRO A 304 -6.27 -9.03 17.50
N TRP A 305 -6.49 -7.79 17.05
CA TRP A 305 -7.66 -7.39 16.27
C TRP A 305 -7.65 -8.03 14.88
N PHE A 306 -6.46 -8.08 14.26
CA PHE A 306 -6.22 -8.64 12.93
C PHE A 306 -5.10 -9.70 12.93
N PRO A 307 -5.12 -10.71 12.04
CA PRO A 307 -6.11 -10.94 10.99
C PRO A 307 -7.44 -11.47 11.53
N LEU A 308 -8.51 -11.21 10.79
CA LEU A 308 -9.83 -11.70 11.13
C LEU A 308 -9.99 -13.17 10.73
N ILE A 309 -10.66 -13.95 11.58
CA ILE A 309 -11.04 -15.34 11.30
C ILE A 309 -12.47 -15.35 10.73
N SER A 310 -12.73 -16.19 9.73
CA SER A 310 -14.07 -16.36 9.16
C SER A 310 -15.04 -16.91 10.20
N ASN A 311 -16.19 -16.24 10.38
CA ASN A 311 -17.30 -16.67 11.23
C ASN A 311 -16.97 -16.91 12.71
N SER A 312 -15.93 -16.27 13.24
CA SER A 312 -15.60 -16.29 14.67
C SER A 312 -14.89 -15.00 15.10
N GLY A 313 -14.88 -14.73 16.39
CA GLY A 313 -14.23 -13.60 17.03
C GLY A 313 -15.05 -12.31 16.97
N LEU A 314 -14.38 -11.21 16.65
CA LEU A 314 -15.00 -9.89 16.53
C LEU A 314 -16.19 -9.94 15.55
N GLY A 315 -17.39 -9.54 15.97
CA GLY A 315 -18.62 -9.56 15.18
C GLY A 315 -19.40 -10.89 15.17
N PHE A 316 -18.86 -11.96 15.74
CA PHE A 316 -19.55 -13.26 15.82
C PHE A 316 -19.68 -13.77 17.26
N ASP A 317 -18.60 -13.66 18.02
CA ASP A 317 -18.51 -14.10 19.41
C ASP A 317 -18.57 -12.90 20.39
N PHE A 318 -18.04 -11.74 19.97
CA PHE A 318 -17.99 -10.51 20.77
C PHE A 318 -17.93 -9.26 19.89
N ALA A 319 -18.25 -8.11 20.47
CA ALA A 319 -17.82 -6.82 19.97
C ALA A 319 -16.96 -6.13 21.03
N LEU A 320 -16.19 -5.13 20.61
CA LEU A 320 -15.26 -4.43 21.49
C LEU A 320 -15.91 -3.16 22.02
N MET A 321 -15.67 -2.89 23.30
CA MET A 321 -16.03 -1.63 23.92
C MET A 321 -14.79 -1.09 24.64
N ARG A 322 -14.59 0.23 24.62
CA ARG A 322 -13.43 0.82 25.30
C ARG A 322 -13.82 1.55 26.58
N TRP A 323 -14.04 0.75 27.62
CA TRP A 323 -14.40 1.21 28.96
C TRP A 323 -13.23 1.09 29.95
N GLY A 324 -13.07 2.07 30.85
CA GLY A 324 -12.13 2.00 31.98
C GLY A 324 -10.67 2.41 31.66
N LYS A 325 -10.00 2.98 32.66
CA LYS A 325 -8.67 3.63 32.52
C LYS A 325 -7.46 2.68 32.49
N ARG A 326 -7.63 1.36 32.67
CA ARG A 326 -6.47 0.51 32.99
C ARG A 326 -5.99 -0.50 31.94
N GLU A 327 -6.80 -1.13 31.07
CA GLU A 327 -6.29 -2.32 30.33
C GLU A 327 -6.92 -2.59 28.94
N GLY A 328 -6.96 -1.60 28.03
CA GLY A 328 -7.32 -1.81 26.61
C GLY A 328 -8.83 -2.02 26.33
N PRO A 329 -9.24 -2.29 25.08
CA PRO A 329 -10.66 -2.49 24.76
C PRO A 329 -11.10 -3.90 25.18
N GLU A 330 -12.28 -3.99 25.75
CA GLU A 330 -12.81 -5.21 26.35
C GLU A 330 -13.67 -5.96 25.33
N PRO A 331 -13.41 -7.25 25.05
CA PRO A 331 -14.34 -8.07 24.31
C PRO A 331 -15.53 -8.34 25.22
N CYS A 332 -16.64 -7.69 24.89
CA CYS A 332 -17.86 -7.86 25.64
C CYS A 332 -18.78 -8.83 24.90
N GLY A 333 -19.30 -9.80 25.64
CA GLY A 333 -20.48 -10.54 25.22
C GLY A 333 -21.73 -9.64 25.19
N PRO A 334 -22.94 -10.19 25.04
CA PRO A 334 -24.17 -9.41 24.80
C PRO A 334 -24.63 -8.52 25.98
N TRP A 335 -23.91 -8.54 27.10
CA TRP A 335 -24.30 -7.96 28.39
C TRP A 335 -23.68 -6.58 28.65
N VAL A 336 -23.36 -5.84 27.59
CA VAL A 336 -22.83 -4.48 27.73
C VAL A 336 -23.90 -3.55 28.24
N ASN A 337 -23.59 -2.74 29.26
CA ASN A 337 -24.51 -1.69 29.69
C ASN A 337 -24.61 -0.62 28.59
N GLY A 338 -25.82 -0.17 28.25
CA GLY A 338 -26.06 0.87 27.25
C GLY A 338 -25.25 2.16 27.45
N ILE A 339 -24.86 2.48 28.70
CA ILE A 339 -23.97 3.61 29.00
C ILE A 339 -22.59 3.45 28.33
N GLY A 340 -22.04 2.24 28.33
CA GLY A 340 -20.74 1.96 27.72
C GLY A 340 -20.78 2.09 26.19
N ALA A 341 -21.81 1.53 25.57
CA ALA A 341 -22.06 1.70 24.14
C ALA A 341 -22.26 3.18 23.76
N ALA A 342 -22.91 3.98 24.62
CA ALA A 342 -23.09 5.42 24.39
C ALA A 342 -21.76 6.20 24.45
N HIS A 343 -20.81 5.78 25.28
CA HIS A 343 -19.46 6.39 25.30
C HIS A 343 -18.68 6.04 24.03
N ASP A 344 -18.74 4.79 23.58
CA ASP A 344 -18.14 4.37 22.31
C ASP A 344 -18.75 5.14 21.13
N LEU A 345 -20.08 5.26 21.08
CA LEU A 345 -20.79 6.06 20.09
C LEU A 345 -20.27 7.50 20.04
N ALA A 346 -20.24 8.18 21.20
CA ALA A 346 -19.76 9.56 21.29
C ALA A 346 -18.30 9.70 20.83
N ALA A 347 -17.44 8.73 21.18
CA ALA A 347 -16.04 8.73 20.81
C ALA A 347 -15.82 8.46 19.32
N VAL A 348 -16.52 7.48 18.72
CA VAL A 348 -16.41 7.16 17.29
C VAL A 348 -16.98 8.29 16.44
N SER A 349 -18.12 8.88 16.81
CA SER A 349 -18.66 10.06 16.12
C SER A 349 -17.70 11.25 16.22
N ARG A 350 -17.06 11.46 17.38
CA ARG A 350 -16.05 12.51 17.55
C ARG A 350 -14.81 12.24 16.71
N LEU A 351 -14.33 11.00 16.68
CA LEU A 351 -13.19 10.58 15.87
C LEU A 351 -13.45 10.89 14.39
N ASP A 352 -14.60 10.47 13.85
CA ASP A 352 -14.94 10.74 12.45
C ASP A 352 -14.96 12.25 12.13
N ALA A 353 -15.59 13.05 13.00
CA ALA A 353 -15.64 14.50 12.84
C ALA A 353 -14.23 15.14 12.85
N VAL A 354 -13.37 14.72 13.77
CA VAL A 354 -11.99 15.23 13.89
C VAL A 354 -11.16 14.82 12.68
N ARG A 355 -11.22 13.56 12.24
CA ARG A 355 -10.43 13.08 11.10
C ARG A 355 -10.88 13.71 9.79
N THR A 356 -12.18 13.91 9.61
CA THR A 356 -12.72 14.68 8.48
C THR A 356 -12.20 16.13 8.46
N ALA A 357 -12.19 16.80 9.62
CA ALA A 357 -11.66 18.16 9.72
C ALA A 357 -10.14 18.21 9.44
N ASP A 358 -9.39 17.23 9.92
CA ASP A 358 -7.95 17.11 9.70
C ASP A 358 -7.59 16.90 8.22
N LEU A 359 -8.41 16.20 7.42
CA LEU A 359 -8.18 16.07 5.97
C LEU A 359 -8.21 17.43 5.26
N THR A 360 -9.04 18.36 5.73
CA THR A 360 -9.03 19.74 5.22
C THR A 360 -7.69 20.43 5.49
N LEU A 361 -7.03 20.11 6.61
CA LEU A 361 -5.69 20.63 6.91
C LEU A 361 -4.61 19.99 6.02
N SER A 362 -4.67 18.66 5.83
CA SER A 362 -3.78 17.96 4.89
C SER A 362 -3.90 18.52 3.47
N TRP A 363 -5.13 18.79 3.00
CA TRP A 363 -5.36 19.45 1.72
C TRP A 363 -4.69 20.83 1.64
N LYS A 364 -4.80 21.64 2.70
CA LYS A 364 -4.12 22.96 2.77
C LYS A 364 -2.60 22.82 2.77
N HIS A 365 -2.04 21.81 3.43
CA HIS A 365 -0.60 21.57 3.43
C HIS A 365 -0.08 21.21 2.03
N LEU A 366 -0.83 20.39 1.29
CA LEU A 366 -0.50 20.07 -0.11
C LEU A 366 -0.60 21.28 -1.05
N ASN A 367 -1.50 22.21 -0.75
CA ASN A 367 -1.73 23.42 -1.55
C ASN A 367 -0.84 24.62 -1.14
N SER A 368 -0.06 24.49 -0.05
CA SER A 368 0.80 25.59 0.42
C SER A 368 2.19 25.51 -0.22
N PRO A 369 2.72 26.60 -0.81
CA PRO A 369 4.12 26.63 -1.25
C PRO A 369 5.05 26.49 -0.03
N ALA A 370 6.15 25.75 -0.17
CA ALA A 370 7.09 25.56 0.92
C ALA A 370 7.64 26.90 1.43
N ILE A 371 7.53 27.16 2.74
CA ILE A 371 8.29 28.22 3.39
C ILE A 371 9.75 27.80 3.34
N SER A 372 10.50 28.32 2.38
CA SER A 372 11.96 28.15 2.27
C SER A 372 12.58 28.44 3.63
N HIS A 373 13.08 27.43 4.33
CA HIS A 373 13.91 27.60 5.52
C HIS A 373 15.28 28.10 5.07
N GLY A 374 15.34 29.37 4.68
CA GLY A 374 16.57 30.14 4.57
C GLY A 374 17.01 30.52 5.96
N VAL A 375 17.83 29.67 6.58
CA VAL A 375 18.58 30.05 7.79
C VAL A 375 19.57 31.13 7.40
N SER A 376 19.20 32.40 7.57
CA SER A 376 20.16 33.50 7.60
C SER A 376 20.86 33.49 8.95
N ILE A 377 22.08 32.97 8.97
CA ILE A 377 23.03 33.20 10.06
C ILE A 377 23.41 34.68 10.01
N LEU A 378 22.82 35.49 10.88
CA LEU A 378 23.36 36.81 11.21
C LEU A 378 24.39 36.63 12.33
N ASN A 379 25.66 36.60 11.93
CA ASN A 379 26.78 36.83 12.82
C ASN A 379 26.67 38.26 13.36
N PHE A 380 26.46 38.41 14.66
CA PHE A 380 26.75 39.66 15.36
C PHE A 380 28.18 39.59 15.89
N SER A 381 29.06 40.37 15.27
CA SER A 381 30.31 40.82 15.86
C SER A 381 30.13 42.26 16.33
N VAL A 382 30.18 42.49 17.64
CA VAL A 382 30.67 43.73 18.26
C VAL A 382 31.51 43.34 19.45
#